data_AF-A0A2U1QLZ5-F1
#
_entry.id   AF-A0A2U1QLZ5-F1
#
_cell.length_a   1.000
_cell.length_b   1.000
_cell.length_c   1.000
_cell.angle_alpha   90.00
_cell.angle_beta   90.00
_cell.angle_gamma   90.00
#
_symmetry.space_group_name_H-M   'P 1'
#
loop_
_entity.id
_entity.type
_entity.pdbx_description
1 polymer ?
#
loop_
_entity_poly.entity_id
_entity_poly.type
_entity_poly.pdbx_seq_one_letter_code
_entity_poly.pdbx_strand_id
1 'polypeptide(L)'
;MGDSSPMVIDSVKKSVKRKRVEVSISPEEREVHISVLRGEIDALNKYYNEKFSGNDLIKNVDLVKGSGVSNAVIACLLEESRMSLSKLVEMVYDKVKESDVSVTVASVKSSVLLIGQRSFYGVQDLNADVLEDESPSCLWCWETRDVKLLPKAVRGAVKIRRTCRKKIHERITAVSAVITELMKPESISTSGAQKVMKASERLSKVLNEAEIRSLVEKMEQKNGAEAAEKEVKREEKIAVKQLEKNKREAEKEKMRMERELLKEKLQNEKEQKRLQEEAEKEEKRREIEMKKQLKKQQEEAEKEEKEQRRREKEEAEQKKQLALQKQASVLERFLKKSKSSSPAQYEFCLDVTKTKDASLSCQFAHYP
;
A
#
# COMPACT_ATOMS: atom_id res chain seq x y z
N MET A 1 -86.87 12.97 89.53
CA MET A 1 -86.51 14.30 89.00
C MET A 1 -85.02 14.24 88.76
N GLY A 2 -84.47 14.38 87.56
CA GLY A 2 -84.81 15.32 86.49
C GLY A 2 -83.54 16.13 86.22
N ASP A 3 -83.20 16.28 84.93
CA ASP A 3 -82.13 17.08 84.32
C ASP A 3 -80.67 16.60 84.37
N SER A 4 -79.99 16.30 83.24
CA SER A 4 -79.80 16.96 81.91
C SER A 4 -78.69 18.00 81.92
N SER A 5 -77.56 17.70 81.25
CA SER A 5 -76.73 18.62 80.45
C SER A 5 -75.46 17.92 79.93
N PRO A 6 -74.84 18.39 78.82
CA PRO A 6 -74.94 17.67 77.55
C PRO A 6 -73.60 17.18 76.96
N MET A 7 -73.77 16.44 75.86
CA MET A 7 -72.82 15.71 75.03
C MET A 7 -71.68 16.56 74.46
N VAL A 8 -70.46 16.02 74.53
CA VAL A 8 -69.35 16.31 73.60
C VAL A 8 -69.33 15.18 72.57
N ILE A 9 -69.54 15.54 71.30
CA ILE A 9 -69.43 14.65 70.16
C ILE A 9 -67.97 14.65 69.72
N ASP A 10 -67.29 13.52 69.88
CA ASP A 10 -65.96 13.30 69.31
C ASP A 10 -66.07 12.31 68.14
N SER A 11 -65.79 12.81 66.93
CA SER A 11 -65.95 12.08 65.68
C SER A 11 -64.74 11.19 65.39
N VAL A 12 -64.85 9.88 65.63
CA VAL A 12 -63.85 8.91 65.17
C VAL A 12 -64.19 8.42 63.76
N LYS A 13 -63.45 8.95 62.77
CA LYS A 13 -63.49 8.50 61.37
C LYS A 13 -62.99 7.05 61.26
N LYS A 14 -63.90 6.11 60.99
CA LYS A 14 -63.55 4.74 60.56
C LYS A 14 -63.03 4.76 59.13
N SER A 15 -61.77 4.40 58.94
CA SER A 15 -61.15 4.17 57.64
C SER A 15 -61.75 2.92 56.98
N VAL A 16 -62.38 3.09 55.82
CA VAL A 16 -62.90 1.99 55.00
C VAL A 16 -61.73 1.23 54.38
N LYS A 17 -61.51 -0.02 54.81
CA LYS A 17 -60.60 -0.98 54.17
C LYS A 17 -61.05 -1.18 52.72
N ARG A 18 -60.19 -0.86 51.76
CA ARG A 18 -60.41 -1.17 50.34
C ARG A 18 -60.57 -2.69 50.19
N LYS A 19 -61.75 -3.12 49.74
CA LYS A 19 -62.03 -4.51 49.34
C LYS A 19 -61.14 -4.82 48.13
N ARG A 20 -60.11 -5.63 48.33
CA ARG A 20 -59.26 -6.14 47.25
C ARG A 20 -60.17 -6.96 46.33
N VAL A 21 -60.35 -6.52 45.09
CA VAL A 21 -61.05 -7.31 44.07
C VAL A 21 -60.24 -8.57 43.85
N GLU A 22 -60.81 -9.71 44.22
CA GLU A 22 -60.25 -11.03 44.02
C GLU A 22 -60.45 -11.36 42.53
N VAL A 23 -59.41 -11.13 41.72
CA VAL A 23 -59.44 -11.45 40.29
C VAL A 23 -59.17 -12.95 40.16
N SER A 24 -60.23 -13.75 40.20
CA SER A 24 -60.18 -15.17 39.84
C SER A 24 -60.24 -15.28 38.31
N ILE A 25 -59.16 -15.76 37.69
CA ILE A 25 -59.11 -16.04 36.25
C ILE A 25 -60.02 -17.24 35.96
N SER A 26 -60.93 -17.11 34.98
CA SER A 26 -61.79 -18.23 34.59
C SER A 26 -60.98 -19.38 33.98
N PRO A 27 -61.46 -20.64 34.04
CA PRO A 27 -60.80 -21.76 33.38
C PRO A 27 -60.58 -21.52 31.87
N GLU A 28 -61.54 -20.89 31.20
CA GLU A 28 -61.48 -20.55 29.78
C GLU A 28 -60.44 -19.45 29.51
N GLU A 29 -60.42 -18.39 30.32
CA GLU A 29 -59.43 -17.31 30.23
C GLU A 29 -58.01 -17.83 30.45
N ARG A 30 -57.84 -18.78 31.38
CA ARG A 30 -56.56 -19.46 31.62
C ARG A 30 -56.10 -20.24 30.41
N GLU A 31 -56.98 -21.03 29.79
CA GLU A 31 -56.62 -21.85 28.63
C GLU A 31 -56.21 -20.96 27.45
N VAL A 32 -56.94 -19.87 27.21
CA VAL A 32 -56.57 -18.86 26.21
C VAL A 32 -55.20 -18.27 26.51
N HIS A 33 -54.92 -17.92 27.78
CA HIS A 33 -53.63 -17.37 28.17
C HIS A 33 -52.48 -18.37 27.93
N ILE A 34 -52.68 -19.64 28.30
CA ILE A 34 -51.71 -20.70 28.05
C ILE A 34 -51.47 -20.87 26.55
N SER A 35 -52.52 -20.85 25.73
CA SER A 35 -52.42 -20.97 24.27
C SER A 35 -51.59 -19.83 23.67
N VAL A 36 -51.81 -18.58 24.11
CA VAL A 36 -51.01 -17.42 23.68
C VAL A 36 -49.53 -17.60 24.04
N LEU A 37 -49.25 -18.01 25.28
CA LEU A 37 -47.87 -18.23 25.74
C LEU A 37 -47.17 -19.38 24.99
N ARG A 38 -47.89 -20.46 24.66
CA ARG A 38 -47.36 -21.53 23.81
C ARG A 38 -47.05 -21.03 22.39
N GLY A 39 -47.94 -20.24 21.82
CA GLY A 39 -47.70 -19.59 20.53
C GLY A 39 -46.45 -18.69 20.53
N GLU A 40 -46.16 -18.02 21.65
CA GLU A 40 -44.92 -17.25 21.80
C GLU A 40 -43.67 -18.15 21.81
N ILE A 41 -43.71 -19.30 22.50
CA ILE A 41 -42.61 -20.29 22.44
C ILE A 41 -42.40 -20.79 21.02
N ASP A 42 -43.47 -21.08 20.28
CA ASP A 42 -43.40 -21.53 18.89
C ASP A 42 -42.78 -20.46 17.97
N ALA A 43 -43.14 -19.19 18.17
CA ALA A 43 -42.55 -18.08 17.44
C ALA A 43 -41.05 -17.91 17.74
N LEU A 44 -40.65 -18.06 19.01
CA LEU A 44 -39.23 -18.05 19.41
C LEU A 44 -38.45 -19.23 18.82
N ASN A 45 -39.04 -20.44 18.80
CA ASN A 45 -38.45 -21.62 18.17
C ASN A 45 -38.27 -21.41 16.67
N LYS A 46 -39.27 -20.82 16.01
CA LYS A 46 -39.21 -20.46 14.58
C LYS A 46 -38.09 -19.45 14.33
N TYR A 47 -38.01 -18.37 15.11
CA TYR A 47 -36.95 -17.38 14.99
C TYR A 47 -35.55 -17.99 15.20
N TYR A 48 -35.40 -18.86 16.20
CA TYR A 48 -34.17 -19.63 16.41
C TYR A 48 -33.82 -20.45 15.16
N ASN A 49 -34.79 -21.18 14.62
CA ASN A 49 -34.58 -22.00 13.44
C ASN A 49 -34.16 -21.14 12.24
N GLU A 50 -34.86 -20.06 11.94
CA GLU A 50 -34.50 -19.13 10.85
C GLU A 50 -33.09 -18.55 11.00
N LYS A 51 -32.72 -18.08 12.20
CA LYS A 51 -31.41 -17.43 12.42
C LYS A 51 -30.25 -18.42 12.44
N PHE A 52 -30.46 -19.64 12.92
CA PHE A 52 -29.40 -20.65 13.08
C PHE A 52 -29.56 -21.86 12.14
N SER A 53 -30.30 -21.70 11.04
CA SER A 53 -30.36 -22.69 9.95
C SER A 53 -29.10 -22.56 9.10
N GLY A 54 -28.30 -23.62 9.06
CA GLY A 54 -27.09 -23.69 8.24
C GLY A 54 -25.82 -23.19 8.95
N ASN A 55 -24.71 -23.87 8.69
CA ASN A 55 -23.37 -23.53 9.22
C ASN A 55 -22.68 -22.37 8.46
N ASP A 56 -23.44 -21.43 7.90
CA ASP A 56 -22.96 -20.46 6.90
C ASP A 56 -21.77 -19.62 7.37
N LEU A 57 -21.68 -19.31 8.66
CA LEU A 57 -20.58 -18.55 9.25
C LEU A 57 -19.23 -19.26 9.18
N ILE A 58 -19.24 -20.59 9.11
CA ILE A 58 -18.05 -21.43 9.20
C ILE A 58 -18.04 -22.47 8.06
N LYS A 59 -18.68 -22.14 6.93
CA LYS A 59 -18.56 -22.94 5.70
C LYS A 59 -17.18 -22.83 5.05
N ASN A 60 -16.42 -21.79 5.37
CA ASN A 60 -15.05 -21.62 4.87
C ASN A 60 -14.03 -22.34 5.77
N VAL A 61 -14.12 -23.67 5.85
CA VAL A 61 -13.07 -24.53 6.44
C VAL A 61 -11.72 -24.31 5.73
N ASP A 62 -11.74 -23.80 4.49
CA ASP A 62 -10.56 -23.37 3.73
C ASP A 62 -9.74 -22.25 4.40
N LEU A 63 -10.34 -21.45 5.31
CA LEU A 63 -9.60 -20.44 6.10
C LEU A 63 -8.67 -21.06 7.16
N VAL A 64 -8.83 -22.35 7.47
CA VAL A 64 -8.05 -23.09 8.48
C VAL A 64 -7.06 -24.06 7.81
N LYS A 65 -6.81 -23.94 6.49
CA LYS A 65 -5.83 -24.73 5.70
C LYS A 65 -4.35 -24.44 6.03
N GLY A 66 -4.04 -24.19 7.30
CA GLY A 66 -2.67 -24.08 7.80
C GLY A 66 -2.44 -25.07 8.93
N SER A 67 -1.86 -26.23 8.58
CA SER A 67 -1.33 -27.28 9.48
C SER A 67 -2.35 -28.24 10.16
N GLY A 68 -2.59 -29.40 9.53
CA GLY A 68 -3.06 -30.64 10.16
C GLY A 68 -4.49 -30.65 10.73
N VAL A 69 -4.94 -31.84 11.14
CA VAL A 69 -6.20 -32.01 11.90
C VAL A 69 -6.00 -31.42 13.29
N SER A 70 -6.29 -30.13 13.40
CA SER A 70 -6.18 -29.39 14.64
C SER A 70 -7.54 -29.22 15.30
N ASN A 71 -7.54 -29.07 16.63
CA ASN A 71 -8.74 -28.72 17.40
C ASN A 71 -9.46 -27.49 16.83
N ALA A 72 -8.79 -26.62 16.06
CA ALA A 72 -9.40 -25.50 15.37
C ALA A 72 -10.38 -25.93 14.25
N VAL A 73 -10.04 -26.97 13.48
CA VAL A 73 -10.92 -27.51 12.42
C VAL A 73 -12.17 -28.16 13.05
N ILE A 74 -11.97 -29.00 14.07
CA ILE A 74 -13.08 -29.63 14.80
C ILE A 74 -13.97 -28.55 15.45
N ALA A 75 -13.37 -27.53 16.08
CA ALA A 75 -14.07 -26.38 16.65
C ALA A 75 -14.95 -25.66 15.62
N CYS A 76 -14.46 -25.49 14.39
CA CYS A 76 -15.21 -24.87 13.31
C CYS A 76 -16.42 -25.71 12.87
N LEU A 77 -16.25 -27.03 12.80
CA LEU A 77 -17.31 -27.95 12.35
C LEU A 77 -18.38 -28.19 13.42
N LEU A 78 -18.01 -28.15 14.70
CA LEU A 78 -18.93 -28.40 15.81
C LEU A 78 -19.76 -27.16 16.18
N GLU A 79 -19.21 -25.95 16.02
CA GLU A 79 -19.87 -24.72 16.46
C GLU A 79 -21.24 -24.56 15.77
N GLU A 80 -22.27 -24.38 16.59
CA GLU A 80 -23.68 -24.24 16.20
C GLU A 80 -24.34 -25.50 15.60
N SER A 81 -23.65 -26.65 15.63
CA SER A 81 -24.26 -27.91 15.24
C SER A 81 -25.37 -28.32 16.21
N ARG A 82 -26.51 -28.77 15.68
CA ARG A 82 -27.64 -29.25 16.48
C ARG A 82 -27.66 -30.77 16.63
N MET A 83 -26.73 -31.44 15.99
CA MET A 83 -26.70 -32.90 15.88
C MET A 83 -26.48 -33.56 17.24
N SER A 84 -26.94 -34.80 17.36
CA SER A 84 -26.50 -35.73 18.39
C SER A 84 -24.97 -35.91 18.36
N LEU A 85 -24.37 -36.31 19.47
CA LEU A 85 -22.92 -36.53 19.55
C LEU A 85 -22.47 -37.56 18.50
N SER A 86 -23.19 -38.67 18.38
CA SER A 86 -22.87 -39.73 17.43
C SER A 86 -22.86 -39.20 15.98
N LYS A 87 -23.91 -38.50 15.57
CA LYS A 87 -24.00 -37.91 14.23
C LYS A 87 -22.97 -36.80 13.98
N LEU A 88 -22.68 -35.97 14.99
CA LEU A 88 -21.66 -34.94 14.90
C LEU A 88 -20.27 -35.55 14.68
N VAL A 89 -19.94 -36.59 15.43
CA VAL A 89 -18.64 -37.28 15.34
C VAL A 89 -18.46 -37.90 13.96
N GLU A 90 -19.48 -38.57 13.43
CA GLU A 90 -19.45 -39.13 12.07
C GLU A 90 -19.23 -38.03 11.03
N MET A 91 -20.01 -36.95 11.09
CA MET A 91 -19.87 -35.82 10.16
C MET A 91 -18.48 -35.16 10.22
N VAL A 92 -17.93 -34.99 11.42
CA VAL A 92 -16.58 -34.43 11.59
C VAL A 92 -15.54 -35.41 11.05
N TYR A 93 -15.63 -36.69 11.42
CA TYR A 93 -14.72 -37.74 10.96
C TYR A 93 -14.67 -37.80 9.43
N ASP A 94 -15.83 -37.78 8.77
CA ASP A 94 -15.93 -37.80 7.32
C ASP A 94 -15.23 -36.61 6.67
N LYS A 95 -15.24 -35.44 7.31
CA LYS A 95 -14.57 -34.24 6.80
C LYS A 95 -13.06 -34.21 7.05
N VAL A 96 -12.57 -34.87 8.10
CA VAL A 96 -11.14 -34.80 8.47
C VAL A 96 -10.33 -36.02 8.02
N LYS A 97 -10.97 -37.17 7.80
CA LYS A 97 -10.29 -38.42 7.38
C LYS A 97 -9.56 -38.28 6.03
N GLU A 98 -10.03 -37.40 5.16
CA GLU A 98 -9.37 -37.12 3.87
C GLU A 98 -8.06 -36.34 4.02
N SER A 99 -7.93 -35.58 5.11
CA SER A 99 -6.74 -34.75 5.38
C SER A 99 -5.67 -35.48 6.18
N ASP A 100 -6.03 -36.52 6.94
CA ASP A 100 -5.12 -37.27 7.79
C ASP A 100 -5.63 -38.71 8.02
N VAL A 101 -4.86 -39.67 7.50
CA VAL A 101 -5.17 -41.11 7.54
C VAL A 101 -5.10 -41.68 8.96
N SER A 102 -4.44 -40.99 9.90
CA SER A 102 -4.29 -41.45 11.29
C SER A 102 -5.49 -41.13 12.20
N VAL A 103 -6.45 -40.33 11.71
CA VAL A 103 -7.62 -39.94 12.50
C VAL A 103 -8.58 -41.12 12.63
N THR A 104 -9.09 -41.33 13.84
CA THR A 104 -10.09 -42.36 14.14
C THR A 104 -11.37 -41.72 14.67
N VAL A 105 -12.50 -42.41 14.56
CA VAL A 105 -13.77 -41.98 15.14
C VAL A 105 -13.63 -41.70 16.64
N ALA A 106 -12.85 -42.53 17.36
CA ALA A 106 -12.61 -42.37 18.80
C ALA A 106 -11.77 -41.11 19.14
N SER A 107 -10.77 -40.77 18.32
CA SER A 107 -9.99 -39.54 18.53
C SER A 107 -10.81 -38.28 18.23
N VAL A 108 -11.69 -38.33 17.22
CA VAL A 108 -12.66 -37.25 16.93
C VAL A 108 -13.63 -37.09 18.10
N LYS A 109 -14.23 -38.19 18.58
CA LYS A 109 -15.15 -38.15 19.73
C LYS A 109 -14.50 -37.54 20.97
N SER A 110 -13.28 -37.97 21.31
CA SER A 110 -12.51 -37.41 22.41
C SER A 110 -12.26 -35.91 22.24
N SER A 111 -11.92 -35.49 21.03
CA SER A 111 -11.66 -34.07 20.73
C SER A 111 -12.92 -33.21 20.82
N VAL A 112 -14.05 -33.68 20.28
CA VAL A 112 -15.35 -33.00 20.36
C VAL A 112 -15.76 -32.81 21.82
N LEU A 113 -15.61 -33.84 22.66
CA LEU A 113 -15.94 -33.74 24.10
C LEU A 113 -14.98 -32.82 24.87
N LEU A 114 -13.70 -32.80 24.48
CA LEU A 114 -12.69 -31.96 25.10
C LEU A 114 -12.92 -30.47 24.82
N ILE A 115 -13.19 -30.10 23.57
CA ILE A 115 -13.26 -28.70 23.15
C ILE A 115 -14.68 -28.17 23.02
N GLY A 116 -15.66 -29.06 22.94
CA GLY A 116 -17.07 -28.75 22.77
C GLY A 116 -17.86 -28.86 24.07
N GLN A 117 -18.97 -28.13 24.10
CA GLN A 117 -20.03 -28.27 25.09
C GLN A 117 -21.36 -28.31 24.33
N ARG A 118 -22.28 -29.17 24.77
CA ARG A 118 -23.64 -29.22 24.25
C ARG A 118 -24.55 -28.47 25.21
N SER A 119 -25.32 -27.53 24.70
CA SER A 119 -26.25 -26.70 25.47
C SER A 119 -27.64 -26.79 24.85
N PHE A 120 -28.67 -26.74 25.68
CA PHE A 120 -30.05 -26.60 25.24
C PHE A 120 -30.46 -25.14 25.43
N TYR A 121 -31.35 -24.67 24.55
CA TYR A 121 -31.86 -23.30 24.58
C TYR A 121 -33.38 -23.23 24.56
N GLY A 122 -34.05 -24.38 24.46
CA GLY A 122 -35.50 -24.48 24.44
C GLY A 122 -36.09 -24.94 25.77
N VAL A 123 -37.14 -25.75 25.69
CA VAL A 123 -37.83 -26.35 26.84
C VAL A 123 -37.05 -27.58 27.31
N GLN A 124 -36.79 -27.66 28.61
CA GLN A 124 -36.03 -28.77 29.19
C GLN A 124 -36.89 -30.04 29.27
N ASP A 125 -36.34 -31.15 28.79
CA ASP A 125 -36.80 -32.50 29.10
C ASP A 125 -35.87 -33.13 30.14
N LEU A 126 -36.42 -33.54 31.27
CA LEU A 126 -35.66 -34.14 32.37
C LEU A 126 -35.16 -35.55 32.06
N ASN A 127 -35.73 -36.20 31.05
CA ASN A 127 -35.37 -37.56 30.63
C ASN A 127 -34.49 -37.58 29.38
N ALA A 128 -34.19 -36.41 28.79
CA ALA A 128 -33.37 -36.33 27.60
C ALA A 128 -31.92 -36.73 27.87
N ASP A 129 -31.36 -37.59 27.02
CA ASP A 129 -29.92 -37.79 26.94
C ASP A 129 -29.30 -36.49 26.43
N VAL A 130 -28.56 -35.80 27.29
CA VAL A 130 -27.93 -34.51 26.99
C VAL A 130 -27.07 -34.59 25.73
N LEU A 131 -26.43 -35.72 25.42
CA LEU A 131 -25.53 -35.88 24.29
C LEU A 131 -26.21 -36.40 23.03
N GLU A 132 -27.34 -37.10 23.15
CA GLU A 132 -27.98 -37.76 22.02
C GLU A 132 -29.38 -37.25 21.66
N ASP A 133 -30.08 -36.54 22.56
CA ASP A 133 -31.42 -36.02 22.28
C ASP A 133 -31.39 -35.00 21.14
N GLU A 134 -32.36 -35.11 20.23
CA GLU A 134 -32.54 -34.22 19.07
C GLU A 134 -33.94 -33.60 19.05
N SER A 135 -34.65 -33.65 20.17
CA SER A 135 -35.99 -33.10 20.29
C SER A 135 -36.01 -31.62 19.87
N PRO A 136 -36.89 -31.23 18.92
CA PRO A 136 -36.90 -29.89 18.35
C PRO A 136 -37.26 -28.81 19.37
N SER A 137 -37.99 -29.17 20.43
CA SER A 137 -38.34 -28.26 21.54
C SER A 137 -37.16 -27.91 22.44
N CYS A 138 -36.10 -28.73 22.49
CA CYS A 138 -34.95 -28.53 23.37
C CYS A 138 -33.93 -27.53 22.79
N LEU A 139 -33.96 -27.31 21.46
CA LEU A 139 -33.02 -26.43 20.74
C LEU A 139 -31.56 -26.73 21.09
N TRP A 140 -31.16 -28.01 20.99
CA TRP A 140 -29.78 -28.42 21.24
C TRP A 140 -28.80 -27.74 20.30
N CYS A 141 -27.64 -27.37 20.86
CA CYS A 141 -26.58 -26.68 20.15
C CYS A 141 -25.22 -27.05 20.74
N TRP A 142 -24.31 -27.46 19.87
CA TRP A 142 -22.89 -27.60 20.17
C TRP A 142 -22.21 -26.24 20.09
N GLU A 143 -21.34 -25.97 21.05
CA GLU A 143 -20.56 -24.75 21.12
C GLU A 143 -19.13 -25.09 21.53
N THR A 144 -18.18 -24.35 21.00
CA THR A 144 -16.78 -24.42 21.44
C THR A 144 -16.65 -23.79 22.83
N ARG A 145 -15.92 -24.49 23.72
CA ARG A 145 -15.60 -23.99 25.07
C ARG A 145 -14.70 -22.76 25.00
N ASP A 146 -13.69 -22.80 24.13
CA ASP A 146 -12.80 -21.66 23.88
C ASP A 146 -13.00 -21.08 22.48
N VAL A 147 -13.58 -19.88 22.43
CA VAL A 147 -13.78 -19.10 21.20
C VAL A 147 -12.47 -18.77 20.48
N LYS A 148 -11.31 -18.89 21.15
CA LYS A 148 -10.00 -18.70 20.53
C LYS A 148 -9.64 -19.81 19.53
N LEU A 149 -10.31 -20.97 19.60
CA LEU A 149 -10.17 -22.03 18.60
C LEU A 149 -10.79 -21.64 17.25
N LEU A 150 -11.70 -20.66 17.24
CA LEU A 150 -12.34 -20.16 16.01
C LEU A 150 -11.51 -19.04 15.34
N PRO A 151 -11.62 -18.86 14.01
CA PRO A 151 -10.95 -17.78 13.30
C PRO A 151 -11.30 -16.40 13.86
N LYS A 152 -10.30 -15.52 14.03
CA LYS A 152 -10.49 -14.18 14.62
C LYS A 152 -11.59 -13.37 13.93
N ALA A 153 -11.74 -13.52 12.61
CA ALA A 153 -12.74 -12.83 11.81
C ALA A 153 -14.18 -13.16 12.21
N VAL A 154 -14.46 -14.40 12.66
CA VAL A 154 -15.84 -14.84 12.96
C VAL A 154 -16.19 -14.75 14.45
N ARG A 155 -15.22 -14.54 15.35
CA ARG A 155 -15.45 -14.54 16.81
C ARG A 155 -16.48 -13.50 17.25
N GLY A 156 -16.51 -12.35 16.59
CA GLY A 156 -17.50 -11.30 16.86
C GLY A 156 -18.92 -11.79 16.58
N ALA A 157 -19.15 -12.31 15.37
CA ALA A 157 -20.43 -12.89 14.96
C ALA A 157 -20.88 -14.06 15.86
N VAL A 158 -19.97 -14.97 16.20
CA VAL A 158 -20.25 -16.10 17.11
C VAL A 158 -20.72 -15.63 18.49
N LYS A 159 -20.08 -14.58 19.05
CA LYS A 159 -20.51 -14.00 20.34
C LYS A 159 -21.93 -13.45 20.26
N ILE A 160 -22.27 -12.75 19.17
CA ILE A 160 -23.62 -12.20 18.97
C ILE A 160 -24.65 -13.32 18.92
N ARG A 161 -24.34 -14.40 18.20
CA ARG A 161 -25.22 -15.56 18.06
C ARG A 161 -25.43 -16.31 19.36
N ARG A 162 -24.37 -16.52 20.16
CA ARG A 162 -24.49 -17.05 21.53
C ARG A 162 -25.37 -16.15 22.41
N THR A 163 -25.23 -14.84 22.33
CA THR A 163 -26.10 -13.90 23.05
C THR A 163 -27.56 -14.04 22.62
N CYS A 164 -27.82 -14.13 21.31
CA CYS A 164 -29.17 -14.34 20.77
C CYS A 164 -29.79 -15.63 21.34
N ARG A 165 -29.09 -16.77 21.28
CA ARG A 165 -29.57 -18.04 21.85
C ARG A 165 -29.87 -17.94 23.34
N LYS A 166 -28.98 -17.30 24.11
CA LYS A 166 -29.21 -17.05 25.54
C LYS A 166 -30.47 -16.21 25.79
N LYS A 167 -30.71 -15.16 25.01
CA LYS A 167 -31.91 -14.33 25.16
C LYS A 167 -33.19 -15.06 24.78
N ILE A 168 -33.15 -15.88 23.73
CA ILE A 168 -34.26 -16.78 23.39
C ILE A 168 -34.56 -17.73 24.55
N HIS A 169 -33.52 -18.36 25.11
CA HIS A 169 -33.68 -19.30 26.22
C HIS A 169 -34.18 -18.63 27.52
N GLU A 170 -33.67 -17.45 27.87
CA GLU A 170 -34.18 -16.65 28.99
C GLU A 170 -35.69 -16.42 28.84
N ARG A 171 -36.15 -16.08 27.63
CA ARG A 171 -37.56 -15.82 27.35
C ARG A 171 -38.39 -17.10 27.39
N ILE A 172 -37.96 -18.17 26.73
CA ILE A 172 -38.63 -19.49 26.78
C ILE A 172 -38.77 -19.98 28.23
N THR A 173 -37.72 -19.83 29.04
CA THR A 173 -37.73 -20.22 30.45
C THR A 173 -38.75 -19.41 31.26
N ALA A 174 -38.78 -18.08 31.06
CA ALA A 174 -39.74 -17.21 31.74
C ALA A 174 -41.19 -17.51 31.33
N VAL A 175 -41.45 -17.73 30.04
CA VAL A 175 -42.78 -18.11 29.52
C VAL A 175 -43.20 -19.47 30.09
N SER A 176 -42.31 -20.46 30.07
CA SER A 176 -42.58 -21.81 30.59
C SER A 176 -42.88 -21.80 32.09
N ALA A 177 -42.23 -20.92 32.87
CA ALA A 177 -42.53 -20.74 34.28
C ALA A 177 -43.96 -20.20 34.50
N VAL A 178 -44.44 -19.25 33.69
CA VAL A 178 -45.82 -18.75 33.77
C VAL A 178 -46.81 -19.85 33.41
N ILE A 179 -46.58 -20.59 32.31
CA ILE A 179 -47.40 -21.74 31.92
C ILE A 179 -47.46 -22.77 33.07
N THR A 180 -46.33 -23.08 33.69
CA THR A 180 -46.25 -24.06 34.78
C THR A 180 -47.08 -23.63 36.00
N GLU A 181 -47.03 -22.34 36.39
CA GLU A 181 -47.88 -21.84 37.48
C GLU A 181 -49.37 -21.80 37.11
N LEU A 182 -49.71 -21.49 35.85
CA LEU A 182 -51.09 -21.51 35.36
C LEU A 182 -51.69 -22.92 35.31
N MET A 183 -50.88 -23.94 34.98
CA MET A 183 -51.31 -25.34 34.91
C MET A 183 -51.62 -25.96 36.28
N LYS A 184 -51.12 -25.38 37.38
CA LYS A 184 -51.40 -25.90 38.71
C LYS A 184 -52.89 -25.69 39.05
N PRO A 185 -53.57 -26.70 39.61
CA PRO A 185 -54.99 -26.57 40.00
C PRO A 185 -55.21 -25.49 41.06
N GLU A 186 -54.19 -25.22 41.87
CA GLU A 186 -54.15 -24.16 42.90
C GLU A 186 -54.08 -22.73 42.33
N SER A 187 -53.89 -22.57 41.02
CA SER A 187 -53.80 -21.26 40.35
C SER A 187 -55.09 -20.43 40.46
N ILE A 188 -56.23 -21.08 40.72
CA ILE A 188 -57.53 -20.43 40.98
C ILE A 188 -57.54 -19.72 42.34
N SER A 189 -56.75 -20.22 43.30
CA SER A 189 -56.69 -19.66 44.64
C SER A 189 -55.93 -18.33 44.67
N THR A 190 -56.21 -17.50 45.67
CA THR A 190 -55.53 -16.21 45.89
C THR A 190 -54.01 -16.36 46.09
N SER A 191 -53.55 -17.50 46.61
CA SER A 191 -52.12 -17.84 46.70
C SER A 191 -51.52 -18.20 45.34
N GLY A 192 -52.25 -18.97 44.52
CA GLY A 192 -51.85 -19.33 43.16
C GLY A 192 -51.78 -18.11 42.23
N ALA A 193 -52.78 -17.23 42.29
CA ALA A 193 -52.79 -15.97 41.55
C ALA A 193 -51.55 -15.10 41.86
N GLN A 194 -51.09 -15.07 43.12
CA GLN A 194 -49.84 -14.38 43.48
C GLN A 194 -48.58 -15.00 42.86
N LYS A 195 -48.52 -16.34 42.74
CA LYS A 195 -47.40 -17.02 42.08
C LYS A 195 -47.39 -16.72 40.57
N VAL A 196 -48.56 -16.74 39.93
CA VAL A 196 -48.72 -16.37 38.52
C VAL A 196 -48.33 -14.91 38.27
N MET A 197 -48.75 -13.98 39.14
CA MET A 197 -48.33 -12.56 39.04
C MET A 197 -46.81 -12.42 39.16
N LYS A 198 -46.18 -13.09 40.14
CA LYS A 198 -44.71 -13.07 40.30
C LYS A 198 -43.97 -13.64 39.09
N ALA A 199 -44.49 -14.72 38.49
CA ALA A 199 -43.92 -15.28 37.27
C ALA A 199 -44.08 -14.30 36.09
N SER A 200 -45.24 -13.65 35.97
CA SER A 200 -45.54 -12.65 34.94
C SER A 200 -44.67 -11.40 35.07
N GLU A 201 -44.40 -10.93 36.30
CA GLU A 201 -43.46 -9.85 36.59
C GLU A 201 -42.00 -10.18 36.24
N ARG A 202 -41.63 -11.47 36.25
CA ARG A 202 -40.31 -11.90 35.77
C ARG A 202 -40.29 -11.94 34.25
N LEU A 203 -41.38 -12.42 33.63
CA LEU A 203 -41.54 -12.43 32.18
C LEU A 203 -41.41 -11.02 31.59
N SER A 204 -42.03 -10.01 32.20
CA SER A 204 -41.96 -8.62 31.71
C SER A 204 -40.56 -7.99 31.78
N LYS A 205 -39.63 -8.57 32.56
CA LYS A 205 -38.23 -8.11 32.65
C LYS A 205 -37.34 -8.72 31.57
N VAL A 206 -37.78 -9.80 30.94
CA VAL A 206 -37.02 -10.49 29.89
C VAL A 206 -37.50 -10.01 28.53
N LEU A 207 -36.55 -9.76 27.63
CA LEU A 207 -36.82 -9.27 26.28
C LEU A 207 -37.79 -10.19 25.53
N ASN A 208 -38.82 -9.60 24.93
CA ASN A 208 -39.71 -10.32 24.00
C ASN A 208 -39.00 -10.56 22.65
N GLU A 209 -39.63 -11.34 21.76
CA GLU A 209 -39.02 -11.70 20.47
C GLU A 209 -38.57 -10.47 19.64
N ALA A 210 -39.41 -9.43 19.55
CA ALA A 210 -39.09 -8.24 18.77
C ALA A 210 -37.91 -7.45 19.36
N GLU A 211 -37.84 -7.36 20.69
CA GLU A 211 -36.73 -6.74 21.40
C GLU A 211 -35.43 -7.55 21.23
N ILE A 212 -35.50 -8.89 21.24
CA ILE A 212 -34.36 -9.76 20.95
C ILE A 212 -33.87 -9.52 19.51
N ARG A 213 -34.77 -9.49 18.52
CA ARG A 213 -34.43 -9.18 17.12
C ARG A 213 -33.70 -7.84 17.01
N SER A 214 -34.25 -6.79 17.61
CA SER A 214 -33.65 -5.44 17.61
C SER A 214 -32.28 -5.40 18.30
N LEU A 215 -32.11 -6.09 19.43
CA LEU A 215 -30.83 -6.18 20.13
C LEU A 215 -29.77 -6.83 19.25
N VAL A 216 -30.11 -7.96 18.63
CA VAL A 216 -29.18 -8.72 17.78
C VAL A 216 -28.77 -7.90 16.56
N GLU A 217 -29.72 -7.24 15.90
CA GLU A 217 -29.45 -6.38 14.75
C GLU A 217 -28.47 -5.24 15.12
N LYS A 218 -28.68 -4.56 16.27
CA LYS A 218 -27.77 -3.52 16.75
C LYS A 218 -26.36 -4.06 17.02
N MET A 219 -26.26 -5.27 17.57
CA MET A 219 -24.97 -5.92 17.80
C MET A 219 -24.28 -6.31 16.48
N GLU A 220 -25.03 -6.81 15.49
CA GLU A 220 -24.52 -7.15 14.14
C GLU A 220 -23.98 -5.90 13.43
N GLN A 221 -24.74 -4.80 13.43
CA GLN A 221 -24.33 -3.51 12.86
C GLN A 221 -23.05 -2.98 13.52
N LYS A 222 -22.99 -2.98 14.86
CA LYS A 222 -21.80 -2.52 15.59
C LYS A 222 -20.58 -3.37 15.27
N ASN A 223 -20.73 -4.70 15.21
CA ASN A 223 -19.62 -5.59 14.88
C ASN A 223 -19.14 -5.41 13.44
N GLY A 224 -20.05 -5.17 12.49
CA GLY A 224 -19.70 -4.84 11.10
C GLY A 224 -18.90 -3.54 11.00
N ALA A 225 -19.34 -2.48 11.69
CA ALA A 225 -18.63 -1.20 11.71
C ALA A 225 -17.22 -1.31 12.31
N GLU A 226 -17.08 -2.02 13.44
CA GLU A 226 -15.76 -2.26 14.06
C GLU A 226 -14.82 -3.11 13.18
N ALA A 227 -15.37 -4.05 12.39
CA ALA A 227 -14.60 -4.86 11.47
C ALA A 227 -14.08 -4.02 10.29
N ALA A 228 -14.96 -3.22 9.67
CA ALA A 228 -14.61 -2.30 8.58
C ALA A 228 -13.56 -1.27 9.02
N GLU A 229 -13.70 -0.69 10.22
CA GLU A 229 -12.70 0.26 10.75
C GLU A 229 -11.32 -0.39 10.93
N LYS A 230 -11.27 -1.65 11.40
CA LYS A 230 -10.02 -2.40 11.55
C LYS A 230 -9.39 -2.76 10.20
N GLU A 231 -10.21 -2.97 9.18
CA GLU A 231 -9.76 -3.26 7.81
C GLU A 231 -9.16 -2.01 7.16
N VAL A 232 -9.87 -0.88 7.20
CA VAL A 232 -9.38 0.42 6.72
C VAL A 232 -8.03 0.79 7.38
N LYS A 233 -7.91 0.63 8.70
CA LYS A 233 -6.64 0.87 9.42
C LYS A 233 -5.49 -0.04 8.96
N ARG A 234 -5.79 -1.27 8.53
CA ARG A 234 -4.76 -2.19 7.99
C ARG A 234 -4.36 -1.79 6.59
N GLU A 235 -5.33 -1.46 5.75
CA GLU A 235 -5.07 -1.00 4.38
C GLU A 235 -4.29 0.30 4.36
N GLU A 236 -4.66 1.28 5.19
CA GLU A 236 -3.93 2.53 5.37
C GLU A 236 -2.48 2.27 5.80
N LYS A 237 -2.25 1.38 6.77
CA LYS A 237 -0.90 1.00 7.21
C LYS A 237 -0.07 0.36 6.09
N ILE A 238 -0.69 -0.42 5.21
CA ILE A 238 -0.01 -1.03 4.05
C ILE A 238 0.29 0.05 3.01
N ALA A 239 -0.68 0.91 2.70
CA ALA A 239 -0.52 2.01 1.75
C ALA A 239 0.59 2.98 2.17
N VAL A 240 0.62 3.39 3.45
CA VAL A 240 1.69 4.25 4.00
C VAL A 240 3.06 3.60 3.84
N LYS A 241 3.20 2.31 4.19
CA LYS A 241 4.46 1.58 4.02
C LYS A 241 4.89 1.53 2.54
N GLN A 242 3.95 1.34 1.63
CA GLN A 242 4.24 1.31 0.19
C GLN A 242 4.67 2.68 -0.33
N LEU A 243 3.99 3.75 0.09
CA LEU A 243 4.34 5.13 -0.27
C LEU A 243 5.73 5.52 0.26
N GLU A 244 6.07 5.14 1.50
CA GLU A 244 7.40 5.36 2.07
C GLU A 244 8.50 4.64 1.27
N LYS A 245 8.24 3.39 0.86
CA LYS A 245 9.16 2.63 0.01
C LYS A 245 9.36 3.32 -1.34
N ASN A 246 8.28 3.67 -2.03
CA ASN A 246 8.32 4.36 -3.32
C ASN A 246 9.05 5.71 -3.22
N LYS A 247 8.84 6.47 -2.14
CA LYS A 247 9.52 7.75 -1.90
C LYS A 247 11.04 7.57 -1.78
N ARG A 248 11.49 6.55 -1.05
CA ARG A 248 12.93 6.23 -0.91
C ARG A 248 13.55 5.77 -2.23
N GLU A 249 12.81 5.06 -3.05
CA GLU A 249 13.25 4.64 -4.38
C GLU A 249 13.35 5.83 -5.34
N ALA A 250 12.34 6.69 -5.38
CA ALA A 250 12.33 7.92 -6.17
C ALA A 250 13.47 8.89 -5.77
N GLU A 251 13.79 9.01 -4.48
CA GLU A 251 14.91 9.82 -4.00
C GLU A 251 16.26 9.25 -4.47
N LYS A 252 16.44 7.92 -4.39
CA LYS A 252 17.65 7.25 -4.91
C LYS A 252 17.79 7.42 -6.41
N GLU A 253 16.69 7.33 -7.16
CA GLU A 253 16.67 7.53 -8.61
C GLU A 253 16.99 8.98 -8.98
N LYS A 254 16.41 9.95 -8.27
CA LYS A 254 16.75 11.38 -8.43
C LYS A 254 18.23 11.64 -8.22
N MET A 255 18.84 11.05 -7.17
CA MET A 255 20.29 11.16 -6.92
C MET A 255 21.14 10.51 -8.02
N ARG A 256 20.66 9.45 -8.68
CA ARG A 256 21.35 8.84 -9.84
C ARG A 256 21.27 9.76 -11.05
N MET A 257 20.07 10.24 -11.38
CA MET A 257 19.84 11.17 -12.47
C MET A 257 20.66 12.46 -12.31
N GLU A 258 20.72 13.02 -11.10
CA GLU A 258 21.52 14.23 -10.83
C GLU A 258 23.02 14.00 -11.01
N ARG A 259 23.54 12.82 -10.62
CA ARG A 259 24.94 12.44 -10.86
C ARG A 259 25.25 12.25 -12.34
N GLU A 260 24.33 11.67 -13.10
CA GLU A 260 24.49 11.51 -14.55
C GLU A 260 24.47 12.86 -15.25
N LEU A 261 23.54 13.74 -14.87
CA LEU A 261 23.44 15.09 -15.41
C LEU A 261 24.69 15.94 -15.11
N LEU A 262 25.27 15.82 -13.90
CA LEU A 262 26.55 16.47 -13.57
C LEU A 262 27.72 15.96 -14.42
N LYS A 263 27.80 14.64 -14.68
CA LYS A 263 28.82 14.06 -15.55
C LYS A 263 28.68 14.54 -16.99
N GLU A 264 27.46 14.55 -17.52
CA GLU A 264 27.17 15.04 -18.86
C GLU A 264 27.52 16.53 -19.00
N LYS A 265 27.16 17.37 -18.02
CA LYS A 265 27.56 18.79 -18.00
C LYS A 265 29.07 18.96 -18.05
N LEU A 266 29.82 18.21 -17.24
CA LEU A 266 31.29 18.29 -17.23
C LEU A 266 31.90 17.83 -18.56
N GLN A 267 31.31 16.82 -19.19
CA GLN A 267 31.77 16.34 -20.50
C GLN A 267 31.49 17.37 -21.60
N ASN A 268 30.29 17.95 -21.61
CA ASN A 268 29.90 19.01 -22.55
C ASN A 268 30.77 20.26 -22.38
N GLU A 269 31.08 20.67 -21.14
CA GLU A 269 31.98 21.80 -20.86
C GLU A 269 33.40 21.54 -21.39
N LYS A 270 33.95 20.34 -21.19
CA LYS A 270 35.26 19.95 -21.75
C LYS A 270 35.26 19.97 -23.27
N GLU A 271 34.19 19.47 -23.89
CA GLU A 271 34.06 19.47 -25.35
C GLU A 271 33.93 20.88 -25.91
N GLN A 272 33.12 21.73 -25.30
CA GLN A 272 33.02 23.15 -25.65
C GLN A 272 34.37 23.85 -25.54
N LYS A 273 35.14 23.60 -24.46
CA LYS A 273 36.47 24.17 -24.31
C LYS A 273 37.44 23.70 -25.40
N ARG A 274 37.40 22.42 -25.79
CA ARG A 274 38.21 21.92 -26.92
C ARG A 274 37.85 22.60 -28.23
N LEU A 275 36.56 22.72 -28.52
CA LEU A 275 36.06 23.41 -29.72
C LEU A 275 36.49 24.88 -29.73
N GLN A 276 36.45 25.55 -28.58
CA GLN A 276 36.91 26.93 -28.44
C GLN A 276 38.42 27.06 -28.65
N GLU A 277 39.23 26.18 -28.04
CA GLU A 277 40.69 26.15 -28.25
C GLU A 277 41.07 25.84 -29.71
N GLU A 278 40.31 24.98 -30.38
CA GLU A 278 40.50 24.67 -31.80
C GLU A 278 40.15 25.88 -32.67
N ALA A 279 39.02 26.53 -32.41
CA ALA A 279 38.62 27.77 -33.09
C ALA A 279 39.66 28.89 -32.91
N GLU A 280 40.18 29.10 -31.70
CA GLU A 280 41.22 30.10 -31.43
C GLU A 280 42.55 29.77 -32.13
N LYS A 281 42.93 28.49 -32.20
CA LYS A 281 44.13 28.06 -32.94
C LYS A 281 43.96 28.27 -34.45
N GLU A 282 42.78 27.97 -34.98
CA GLU A 282 42.47 28.21 -36.38
C GLU A 282 42.46 29.71 -36.69
N GLU A 283 41.86 30.53 -35.84
CA GLU A 283 41.89 31.99 -35.96
C GLU A 283 43.32 32.54 -35.96
N LYS A 284 44.18 32.08 -35.03
CA LYS A 284 45.60 32.44 -35.02
C LYS A 284 46.34 32.01 -36.30
N ARG A 285 46.02 30.84 -36.86
CA ARG A 285 46.59 30.39 -38.15
C ARG A 285 46.14 31.31 -39.28
N ARG A 286 44.85 31.64 -39.35
CA ARG A 286 44.30 32.60 -40.32
C ARG A 286 44.95 33.98 -40.17
N GLU A 287 45.15 34.46 -38.94
CA GLU A 287 45.81 35.75 -38.66
C GLU A 287 47.29 35.75 -39.11
N ILE A 288 48.04 34.67 -38.83
CA ILE A 288 49.44 34.52 -39.28
C ILE A 288 49.52 34.47 -40.81
N GLU A 289 48.59 33.74 -41.45
CA GLU A 289 48.53 33.64 -42.90
C GLU A 289 48.23 35.00 -43.54
N MET A 290 47.27 35.74 -43.00
CA MET A 290 46.97 37.12 -43.42
C MET A 290 48.20 38.05 -43.25
N LYS A 291 48.91 37.97 -42.12
CA LYS A 291 50.15 38.75 -41.90
C LYS A 291 51.25 38.38 -42.89
N LYS A 292 51.40 37.10 -43.25
CA LYS A 292 52.36 36.65 -44.26
C LYS A 292 52.01 37.18 -45.65
N GLN A 293 50.74 37.14 -46.03
CA GLN A 293 50.27 37.69 -47.31
C GLN A 293 50.53 39.20 -47.37
N LEU A 294 50.22 39.93 -46.29
CA LEU A 294 50.51 41.36 -46.20
C LEU A 294 52.01 41.68 -46.31
N LYS A 295 52.86 40.89 -45.64
CA LYS A 295 54.33 41.06 -45.73
C LYS A 295 54.86 40.78 -47.13
N LYS A 296 54.33 39.78 -47.84
CA LYS A 296 54.68 39.51 -49.24
C LYS A 296 54.33 40.68 -50.14
N GLN A 297 53.13 41.24 -49.99
CA GLN A 297 52.71 42.43 -50.75
C GLN A 297 53.63 43.63 -50.48
N GLN A 298 54.06 43.83 -49.23
CA GLN A 298 55.03 44.88 -48.89
C GLN A 298 56.42 44.64 -49.51
N GLU A 299 56.93 43.41 -49.49
CA GLU A 299 58.23 43.07 -50.07
C GLU A 299 58.23 43.15 -51.61
N GLU A 300 57.12 42.76 -52.24
CA GLU A 300 56.91 42.90 -53.68
C GLU A 300 56.85 44.38 -54.08
N ALA A 301 56.11 45.20 -53.34
CA ALA A 301 56.10 46.66 -53.53
C ALA A 301 57.50 47.28 -53.34
N GLU A 302 58.29 46.83 -52.36
CA GLU A 302 59.67 47.32 -52.15
C GLU A 302 60.62 46.88 -53.28
N LYS A 303 60.45 45.67 -53.82
CA LYS A 303 61.22 45.19 -54.98
C LYS A 303 60.91 45.99 -56.23
N GLU A 304 59.63 46.24 -56.50
CA GLU A 304 59.19 47.11 -57.60
C GLU A 304 59.77 48.51 -57.45
N GLU A 305 59.76 49.09 -56.25
CA GLU A 305 60.36 50.41 -56.00
C GLU A 305 61.89 50.41 -56.25
N LYS A 306 62.61 49.38 -55.78
CA LYS A 306 64.06 49.24 -56.04
C LYS A 306 64.36 49.06 -57.52
N GLU A 307 63.54 48.32 -58.25
CA GLU A 307 63.69 48.13 -59.70
C GLU A 307 63.42 49.43 -60.45
N GLN A 308 62.37 50.18 -60.07
CA GLN A 308 62.09 51.53 -60.56
C GLN A 308 63.31 52.44 -60.39
N ARG A 309 63.90 52.47 -59.18
CA ARG A 309 65.12 53.25 -58.88
C ARG A 309 66.34 52.80 -59.70
N ARG A 310 66.47 51.52 -60.07
CA ARG A 310 67.55 51.05 -60.96
C ARG A 310 67.34 51.53 -62.39
N ARG A 311 66.11 51.44 -62.91
CA ARG A 311 65.76 51.96 -64.24
C ARG A 311 66.03 53.46 -64.34
N GLU A 312 65.68 54.23 -63.31
CA GLU A 312 65.99 55.67 -63.24
C GLU A 312 67.50 55.95 -63.24
N LYS A 313 68.31 55.13 -62.53
CA LYS A 313 69.78 55.26 -62.53
C LYS A 313 70.40 54.92 -63.88
N GLU A 314 69.93 53.86 -64.52
CA GLU A 314 70.38 53.47 -65.86
C GLU A 314 70.02 54.54 -66.90
N GLU A 315 68.83 55.13 -66.82
CA GLU A 315 68.43 56.25 -67.69
C GLU A 315 69.29 57.50 -67.44
N ALA A 316 69.62 57.80 -66.18
CA ALA A 316 70.51 58.89 -65.82
C ALA A 316 71.96 58.66 -66.30
N GLU A 317 72.43 57.41 -66.27
CA GLU A 317 73.76 57.04 -66.76
C GLU A 317 73.84 57.09 -68.29
N GLN A 318 72.81 56.62 -69.00
CA GLN A 318 72.69 56.79 -70.45
C GLN A 318 72.66 58.27 -70.85
N LYS A 319 71.92 59.11 -70.12
CA LYS A 319 71.95 60.57 -70.33
C LYS A 319 73.34 61.18 -70.11
N LYS A 320 74.11 60.69 -69.12
CA LYS A 320 75.50 61.12 -68.92
C LYS A 320 76.42 60.68 -70.06
N GLN A 321 76.29 59.44 -70.54
CA GLN A 321 77.06 58.97 -71.69
C GLN A 321 76.75 59.77 -72.96
N LEU A 322 75.47 60.08 -73.21
CA LEU A 322 75.08 60.96 -74.31
C LEU A 322 75.62 62.38 -74.15
N ALA A 323 75.70 62.91 -72.93
CA ALA A 323 76.32 64.21 -72.67
C ALA A 323 77.84 64.22 -72.89
N LEU A 324 78.54 63.15 -72.49
CA LEU A 324 79.97 62.95 -72.76
C LEU A 324 80.26 62.82 -74.25
N GLN A 325 79.44 62.08 -75.00
CA GLN A 325 79.56 61.97 -76.46
C GLN A 325 79.39 63.34 -77.16
N LYS A 326 78.46 64.17 -76.66
CA LYS A 326 78.28 65.55 -77.13
C LYS A 326 79.52 66.43 -76.84
N GLN A 327 80.20 66.26 -75.71
CA GLN A 327 81.45 66.98 -75.41
C GLN A 327 82.64 66.50 -76.25
N ALA A 328 82.76 65.18 -76.48
CA ALA A 328 83.83 64.62 -77.32
C ALA A 328 83.72 65.08 -78.80
N SER A 329 82.49 65.23 -79.32
CA SER A 329 82.24 65.70 -80.69
C SER A 329 82.67 67.16 -80.92
N VAL A 330 82.79 67.99 -79.89
CA VAL A 330 83.22 69.41 -80.00
C VAL A 330 84.75 69.54 -79.93
N LEU A 331 85.43 68.65 -79.20
CA LEU A 331 86.90 68.69 -79.01
C LEU A 331 87.70 68.10 -80.20
N GLU A 332 87.09 67.27 -81.05
CA GLU A 332 87.77 66.72 -82.25
C GLU A 332 88.01 67.74 -83.38
N ARG A 333 87.40 68.94 -83.33
CA ARG A 333 87.61 69.98 -84.35
C ARG A 333 88.79 70.92 -84.07
N PHE A 334 89.39 70.89 -82.87
CA PHE A 334 90.32 71.96 -82.42
C PHE A 334 91.80 71.57 -82.24
N LEU A 335 92.17 70.28 -82.27
CA LEU A 335 93.56 69.87 -81.97
C LEU A 335 94.22 69.07 -83.11
N LYS A 336 94.20 69.63 -84.31
CA LYS A 336 94.86 69.08 -85.51
C LYS A 336 96.08 69.91 -85.92
N LYS A 337 97.12 70.06 -85.08
CA LYS A 337 98.45 70.61 -85.48
C LYS A 337 99.59 70.36 -84.46
N SER A 338 100.24 69.18 -84.50
CA SER A 338 101.72 68.97 -84.42
C SER A 338 102.12 67.50 -84.12
N LYS A 339 102.84 66.85 -85.06
CA LYS A 339 103.64 65.59 -84.95
C LYS A 339 104.90 65.86 -84.07
N SER A 340 105.66 64.94 -83.46
CA SER A 340 106.20 63.57 -83.72
C SER A 340 106.79 63.04 -82.36
N SER A 341 107.05 61.77 -82.01
CA SER A 341 107.93 60.74 -82.61
C SER A 341 107.79 59.38 -81.88
N SER A 342 108.19 58.30 -82.57
CA SER A 342 108.10 56.85 -82.31
C SER A 342 109.38 56.29 -81.59
N PRO A 343 109.65 54.96 -81.45
CA PRO A 343 108.98 53.89 -80.65
C PRO A 343 109.97 52.95 -79.88
N ALA A 344 109.44 51.98 -79.08
CA ALA A 344 109.88 50.57 -78.96
C ALA A 344 109.06 49.88 -77.83
N GLN A 345 108.10 48.99 -78.10
CA GLN A 345 108.21 47.51 -78.26
C GLN A 345 108.73 46.72 -77.04
N TYR A 346 107.82 46.00 -76.37
CA TYR A 346 108.01 44.59 -76.01
C TYR A 346 106.64 43.89 -75.96
N GLU A 347 106.61 42.62 -76.33
CA GLU A 347 105.48 41.86 -76.87
C GLU A 347 105.20 40.61 -75.99
N PHE A 348 103.94 40.14 -75.99
CA PHE A 348 103.49 38.74 -75.78
C PHE A 348 103.59 38.13 -74.35
N CYS A 349 102.73 37.22 -73.84
CA CYS A 349 101.68 36.28 -74.33
C CYS A 349 100.85 35.82 -73.08
N LEU A 350 99.51 35.66 -73.07
CA LEU A 350 98.71 34.41 -73.31
C LEU A 350 99.46 33.09 -72.96
N ASP A 351 98.93 32.02 -72.36
CA ASP A 351 97.56 31.51 -72.16
C ASP A 351 97.59 30.30 -71.18
N VAL A 352 96.41 29.98 -70.61
CA VAL A 352 95.83 28.62 -70.38
C VAL A 352 96.59 27.49 -69.64
N THR A 353 95.98 26.97 -68.56
CA THR A 353 95.50 25.56 -68.31
C THR A 353 95.30 25.31 -66.80
N LYS A 354 94.09 24.99 -66.31
CA LYS A 354 93.48 23.65 -66.10
C LYS A 354 94.23 22.71 -65.15
N THR A 355 93.58 22.34 -64.03
CA THR A 355 93.21 20.99 -63.51
C THR A 355 92.65 21.14 -62.07
N LYS A 356 91.43 20.66 -61.72
CA LYS A 356 91.04 19.28 -61.34
C LYS A 356 91.98 18.68 -60.26
N ASP A 357 91.56 18.02 -59.19
CA ASP A 357 90.29 17.44 -58.72
C ASP A 357 90.55 16.95 -57.26
N ALA A 358 89.52 16.39 -56.63
CA ALA A 358 89.55 15.41 -55.52
C ALA A 358 89.70 15.99 -54.09
N SER A 359 88.67 15.99 -53.21
CA SER A 359 87.79 14.94 -52.66
C SER A 359 88.35 14.25 -51.41
N LEU A 360 87.41 13.86 -50.53
CA LEU A 360 87.48 12.97 -49.34
C LEU A 360 87.55 13.74 -48.01
N SER A 361 86.42 13.94 -47.32
CA SER A 361 85.67 12.99 -46.46
C SER A 361 86.29 12.77 -45.09
N CYS A 362 85.55 13.06 -44.02
CA CYS A 362 85.34 12.08 -42.96
C CYS A 362 84.12 12.44 -42.11
N GLN A 363 83.31 11.42 -41.85
CA GLN A 363 82.18 11.36 -40.92
C GLN A 363 82.68 11.31 -39.46
N PHE A 364 81.80 11.56 -38.49
CA PHE A 364 81.37 10.65 -37.40
C PHE A 364 80.46 11.45 -36.46
N ALA A 365 79.17 11.10 -36.37
CA ALA A 365 78.53 10.35 -35.27
C ALA A 365 78.09 11.26 -34.09
N HIS A 366 76.79 11.42 -33.80
CA HIS A 366 75.76 10.51 -33.25
C HIS A 366 75.59 10.68 -31.73
N TYR A 367 74.44 11.29 -31.37
CA TYR A 367 73.58 11.10 -30.18
C TYR A 367 74.18 11.31 -28.77
N PRO A 368 73.38 11.58 -27.72
CA PRO A 368 71.91 11.48 -27.61
C PRO A 368 71.11 12.79 -27.64
#